data_AF-A0A4U8Z5G8-F1
#
_entry.id   AF-A0A4U8Z5G8-F1
#
_cell.length_a   1.000
_cell.length_b   1.000
_cell.length_c   1.000
_cell.angle_alpha   90.00
_cell.angle_beta   90.00
_cell.angle_gamma   90.00
#
_symmetry.space_group_name_H-M   'P 1'
#
loop_
_entity.id
_entity.type
_entity.pdbx_description
1 polymer ?
#
loop_
_entity_poly.entity_id
_entity_poly.type
_entity_poly.pdbx_seq_one_letter_code
_entity_poly.pdbx_strand_id
1 'polypeptide(L)'
;MHKLASDQPASGEGRLASSPPHGPQTPQIRSAPIAEWSIADRAAWTRAIAPGVRLRKGGAGSHLARITQGDLGRRYGYFVDHLMRNGLFEPDAPAAGQVTPDHIERFLEELRSRIGSVTLAGTIYKVRRASELLEPERDLAWLGEIEKDLALVMRPISKGHRIVDPDRLVEAGLSLVQEANDNPSLTPLRRARQVRNGVMVALLALCPIRLKNFVALDLQANFRRIGSRWWIVLDRKHTKSGRPDERRVPRDLDAAIASYLLIHRPVLRAVEGRTRGAMSDIEHLPANRQDPAVTSAETLDAVSGPLWLSSNSGARMSYSGVELTITATTLLTLGVEVGPHLFRASAATAIYTYAGDNPNLASAVLQHVDRRVTEEHYNHATSTSAARQYAEIVKRRRGGFDQ
;
A
#
# COMPACT_ATOMS: atom_id res chain seq x y z
N MET A 1 -1.31 -48.08 -74.18
CA MET A 1 -2.42 -47.31 -74.80
C MET A 1 -3.24 -46.70 -73.67
N HIS A 2 -3.49 -45.38 -73.75
CA HIS A 2 -4.37 -44.54 -72.90
C HIS A 2 -4.04 -44.43 -71.41
N LYS A 3 -4.24 -43.30 -70.70
CA LYS A 3 -4.35 -41.85 -70.94
C LYS A 3 -4.36 -41.23 -69.52
N LEU A 4 -3.85 -40.01 -69.36
CA LEU A 4 -3.77 -39.22 -68.12
C LEU A 4 -5.10 -39.09 -67.32
N ALA A 5 -4.99 -39.01 -66.00
CA ALA A 5 -5.68 -38.00 -65.17
C ALA A 5 -5.01 -37.86 -63.78
N SER A 6 -4.94 -36.61 -63.33
CA SER A 6 -4.42 -36.10 -62.07
C SER A 6 -5.30 -36.43 -60.87
N ASP A 7 -4.70 -36.64 -59.69
CA ASP A 7 -5.40 -36.48 -58.42
C ASP A 7 -4.47 -35.91 -57.33
N GLN A 8 -4.95 -34.84 -56.67
CA GLN A 8 -4.35 -34.25 -55.47
C GLN A 8 -4.68 -35.13 -54.25
N PRO A 9 -3.79 -35.25 -53.24
CA PRO A 9 -4.17 -35.83 -51.97
C PRO A 9 -4.57 -34.78 -50.92
N ALA A 10 -5.61 -35.16 -50.19
CA ALA A 10 -6.36 -34.42 -49.20
C ALA A 10 -5.63 -34.15 -47.89
N SER A 11 -6.09 -33.08 -47.24
CA SER A 11 -5.88 -32.65 -45.86
C SER A 11 -6.15 -33.75 -44.82
N GLY A 12 -5.12 -34.12 -44.05
CA GLY A 12 -5.24 -34.93 -42.84
C GLY A 12 -5.37 -34.06 -41.59
N GLU A 13 -6.56 -34.01 -40.99
CA GLU A 13 -6.80 -33.48 -39.66
C GLU A 13 -6.28 -34.47 -38.60
N GLY A 14 -5.21 -34.11 -37.89
CA GLY A 14 -4.77 -34.79 -36.68
C GLY A 14 -5.58 -34.32 -35.47
N ARG A 15 -6.47 -35.18 -34.94
CA ARG A 15 -7.06 -35.00 -33.60
C ARG A 15 -5.98 -35.25 -32.55
N LEU A 16 -5.52 -34.19 -31.89
CA LEU A 16 -4.76 -34.28 -30.66
C LEU A 16 -5.72 -34.37 -29.46
N ALA A 17 -5.35 -35.24 -28.54
CA ALA A 17 -6.12 -35.72 -27.39
C ALA A 17 -6.65 -34.61 -26.48
N SER A 18 -7.89 -34.81 -26.02
CA SER A 18 -8.55 -34.03 -24.97
C SER A 18 -7.78 -34.08 -23.65
N SER A 19 -7.49 -32.92 -23.09
CA SER A 19 -6.96 -32.73 -21.74
C SER A 19 -7.81 -33.46 -20.68
N PRO A 20 -7.20 -33.97 -19.59
CA PRO A 20 -7.93 -34.65 -18.52
C PRO A 20 -8.89 -33.67 -17.80
N PRO A 21 -10.02 -34.17 -17.26
CA PRO A 21 -11.01 -33.33 -16.60
C PRO A 21 -10.39 -32.62 -15.39
N HIS A 22 -10.72 -31.33 -15.26
CA HIS A 22 -10.36 -30.53 -14.09
C HIS A 22 -10.80 -31.26 -12.82
N GLY A 23 -9.87 -31.45 -11.88
CA GLY A 23 -10.21 -31.87 -10.51
C GLY A 23 -11.24 -30.93 -9.88
N PRO A 24 -11.91 -31.34 -8.79
CA PRO A 24 -12.97 -30.55 -8.17
C PRO A 24 -12.48 -29.12 -7.92
N GLN A 25 -13.09 -28.15 -8.61
CA GLN A 25 -12.73 -26.75 -8.48
C GLN A 25 -12.99 -26.33 -7.04
N THR A 26 -11.95 -25.96 -6.30
CA THR A 26 -12.10 -25.42 -4.95
C THR A 26 -12.94 -24.14 -5.06
N PRO A 27 -14.07 -24.02 -4.34
CA PRO A 27 -14.93 -22.85 -4.45
C PRO A 27 -14.13 -21.56 -4.19
N GLN A 28 -14.25 -20.58 -5.08
CA GLN A 28 -13.52 -19.31 -4.97
C GLN A 28 -14.03 -18.53 -3.75
N ILE A 29 -13.18 -18.38 -2.73
CA ILE A 29 -13.52 -17.59 -1.54
C ILE A 29 -13.65 -16.11 -1.90
N ARG A 30 -14.76 -15.51 -1.51
CA ARG A 30 -15.04 -14.08 -1.67
C ARG A 30 -15.68 -13.52 -0.41
N SER A 31 -15.79 -12.20 -0.34
CA SER A 31 -16.65 -11.57 0.66
C SER A 31 -18.06 -11.52 0.08
N ALA A 32 -19.03 -12.21 0.69
CA ALA A 32 -20.43 -12.10 0.31
C ALA A 32 -20.87 -10.62 0.40
N PRO A 33 -21.43 -10.03 -0.67
CA PRO A 33 -21.97 -8.68 -0.62
C PRO A 33 -23.12 -8.64 0.38
N ILE A 34 -23.37 -7.45 0.95
CA ILE A 34 -24.51 -7.21 1.87
C ILE A 34 -25.84 -7.65 1.23
N ALA A 35 -25.89 -7.61 -0.10
CA ALA A 35 -26.99 -8.07 -0.94
C ALA A 35 -27.33 -9.57 -0.80
N GLU A 36 -26.44 -10.38 -0.23
CA GLU A 36 -26.60 -11.83 -0.05
C GLU A 36 -26.67 -12.23 1.44
N TRP A 37 -26.52 -11.28 2.38
CA TRP A 37 -26.66 -11.59 3.80
C TRP A 37 -28.11 -11.96 4.15
N SER A 38 -28.32 -12.59 5.31
CA SER A 38 -29.68 -12.87 5.82
C SER A 38 -30.52 -11.59 5.84
N ILE A 39 -31.84 -11.75 5.73
CA ILE A 39 -32.75 -10.60 5.65
C ILE A 39 -32.58 -9.72 6.88
N ALA A 40 -32.47 -10.34 8.07
CA ALA A 40 -32.26 -9.65 9.33
C ALA A 40 -30.89 -8.95 9.41
N ASP A 41 -29.80 -9.61 9.01
CA ASP A 41 -28.45 -9.03 9.04
C ASP A 41 -28.35 -7.81 8.14
N ARG A 42 -28.88 -7.88 6.92
CA ARG A 42 -28.89 -6.76 5.98
C ARG A 42 -29.64 -5.56 6.53
N ALA A 43 -30.83 -5.79 7.09
CA ALA A 43 -31.66 -4.74 7.66
C ALA A 43 -30.97 -4.11 8.88
N ALA A 44 -30.41 -4.94 9.77
CA ALA A 44 -29.67 -4.50 10.94
C ALA A 44 -28.41 -3.70 10.56
N TRP A 45 -27.62 -4.19 9.59
CA TRP A 45 -26.43 -3.49 9.11
C TRP A 45 -26.77 -2.11 8.56
N THR A 46 -27.82 -2.02 7.74
CA THR A 46 -28.29 -0.76 7.16
C THR A 46 -28.68 0.24 8.23
N ARG A 47 -29.41 -0.21 9.27
CA ARG A 47 -29.75 0.63 10.44
C ARG A 47 -28.50 1.04 11.21
N ALA A 48 -27.56 0.11 11.44
CA ALA A 48 -26.37 0.34 12.23
C ALA A 48 -25.44 1.40 11.62
N ILE A 49 -25.26 1.41 10.29
CA ILE A 49 -24.39 2.38 9.62
C ILE A 49 -25.12 3.67 9.19
N ALA A 50 -26.44 3.75 9.39
CA ALA A 50 -27.23 4.90 9.00
C ALA A 50 -26.71 6.18 9.68
N PRO A 51 -26.41 7.26 8.91
CA PRO A 51 -25.92 8.50 9.48
C PRO A 51 -27.00 9.14 10.36
N GLY A 52 -26.57 9.85 11.41
CA GLY A 52 -27.48 10.72 12.16
C GLY A 52 -28.02 11.83 11.26
N VAL A 53 -29.29 12.20 11.45
CA VAL A 53 -29.94 13.28 10.70
C VAL A 53 -30.37 14.35 11.70
N ARG A 54 -29.76 15.54 11.61
CA ARG A 54 -29.98 16.66 12.54
C ARG A 54 -29.72 16.23 13.99
N LEU A 55 -30.74 16.31 14.85
CA LEU A 55 -30.69 15.92 16.27
C LEU A 55 -30.96 14.42 16.50
N ARG A 56 -31.37 13.67 15.46
CA ARG A 56 -31.58 12.22 15.58
C ARG A 56 -30.23 11.52 15.58
N LYS A 57 -29.97 10.74 16.65
CA LYS A 57 -28.79 9.88 16.73
C LYS A 57 -28.77 8.92 15.54
N GLY A 58 -27.61 8.76 14.92
CA GLY A 58 -27.40 7.73 13.90
C GLY A 58 -27.39 6.33 14.52
N GLY A 59 -27.25 5.31 13.67
CA GLY A 59 -27.10 3.93 14.13
C GLY A 59 -25.82 3.72 14.96
N ALA A 60 -25.73 2.55 15.60
CA ALA A 60 -24.60 2.20 16.49
C ALA A 60 -23.23 2.33 15.81
N GLY A 61 -23.13 2.12 14.51
CA GLY A 61 -21.92 2.24 13.69
C GLY A 61 -21.75 3.58 12.97
N SER A 62 -22.65 4.54 13.15
CA SER A 62 -22.65 5.82 12.42
C SER A 62 -21.43 6.71 12.71
N HIS A 63 -20.84 6.57 13.89
CA HIS A 63 -19.62 7.28 14.30
C HIS A 63 -18.35 6.71 13.66
N LEU A 64 -18.40 5.49 13.11
CA LEU A 64 -17.25 4.84 12.47
C LEU A 64 -16.98 5.46 11.10
N ALA A 65 -15.71 5.65 10.76
CA ALA A 65 -15.33 6.07 9.42
C ALA A 65 -15.83 5.07 8.36
N ARG A 66 -16.21 5.56 7.16
CA ARG A 66 -16.71 4.72 6.06
C ARG A 66 -15.77 3.56 5.70
N ILE A 67 -14.45 3.77 5.79
CA ILE A 67 -13.46 2.71 5.54
C ILE A 67 -13.57 1.59 6.59
N THR A 68 -13.77 1.96 7.86
CA THR A 68 -13.96 0.99 8.95
C THR A 68 -15.27 0.22 8.78
N GLN A 69 -16.36 0.91 8.44
CA GLN A 69 -17.64 0.27 8.12
C GLN A 69 -17.46 -0.74 6.98
N GLY A 70 -16.80 -0.34 5.89
CA GLY A 70 -16.52 -1.24 4.76
C GLY A 70 -15.63 -2.44 5.10
N ASP A 71 -14.63 -2.28 5.98
CA ASP A 71 -13.78 -3.40 6.42
C ASP A 71 -14.51 -4.38 7.33
N LEU A 72 -15.32 -3.89 8.28
CA LEU A 72 -16.19 -4.73 9.10
C LEU A 72 -17.16 -5.52 8.24
N GLY A 73 -17.87 -4.84 7.32
CA GLY A 73 -18.80 -5.50 6.40
C GLY A 73 -18.11 -6.54 5.52
N ARG A 74 -16.94 -6.23 4.95
CA ARG A 74 -16.16 -7.20 4.16
C ARG A 74 -15.75 -8.43 4.99
N ARG A 75 -15.40 -8.25 6.26
CA ARG A 75 -14.93 -9.35 7.12
C ARG A 75 -16.09 -10.25 7.56
N TYR A 76 -17.24 -9.65 7.86
CA TYR A 76 -18.48 -10.39 8.06
C TYR A 76 -18.92 -11.12 6.78
N GLY A 77 -18.74 -10.49 5.61
CA GLY A 77 -19.03 -11.12 4.31
C GLY A 77 -18.19 -12.37 4.02
N TYR A 78 -16.94 -12.46 4.48
CA TYR A 78 -16.16 -13.71 4.38
C TYR A 78 -16.73 -14.83 5.26
N PHE A 79 -17.25 -14.48 6.44
CA PHE A 79 -17.93 -15.43 7.31
C PHE A 79 -19.23 -15.93 6.66
N VAL A 80 -20.05 -15.03 6.12
CA VAL A 80 -21.27 -15.38 5.36
C VAL A 80 -20.96 -16.28 4.15
N ASP A 81 -19.94 -15.94 3.37
CA ASP A 81 -19.48 -16.77 2.22
C ASP A 81 -19.05 -18.16 2.67
N HIS A 82 -18.35 -18.27 3.82
CA HIS A 82 -18.00 -19.56 4.40
C HIS A 82 -19.25 -20.39 4.75
N LEU A 83 -20.27 -19.80 5.37
CA LEU A 83 -21.51 -20.52 5.68
C LEU A 83 -22.22 -20.99 4.41
N MET A 84 -22.31 -20.13 3.39
CA MET A 84 -22.96 -20.47 2.11
C MET A 84 -22.27 -21.62 1.41
N ARG A 85 -20.93 -21.58 1.31
CA ARG A 85 -20.14 -22.62 0.65
C ARG A 85 -20.22 -23.98 1.34
N ASN A 86 -20.49 -23.99 2.63
CA ASN A 86 -20.57 -25.21 3.44
C ASN A 86 -22.00 -25.65 3.74
N GLY A 87 -23.02 -25.00 3.13
CA GLY A 87 -24.42 -25.36 3.33
C GLY A 87 -24.94 -25.12 4.75
N LEU A 88 -24.32 -24.19 5.48
CA LEU A 88 -24.66 -23.80 6.86
C LEU A 88 -25.41 -22.46 6.94
N PHE A 89 -25.60 -21.80 5.79
CA PHE A 89 -26.18 -20.47 5.73
C PHE A 89 -27.71 -20.53 5.82
N GLU A 90 -28.26 -19.79 6.78
CA GLU A 90 -29.69 -19.70 7.04
C GLU A 90 -30.22 -18.31 6.63
N PRO A 91 -30.99 -18.20 5.52
CA PRO A 91 -31.46 -16.91 4.99
C PRO A 91 -32.38 -16.14 5.94
N ASP A 92 -33.14 -16.88 6.76
CA ASP A 92 -34.15 -16.36 7.68
C ASP A 92 -33.64 -16.27 9.14
N ALA A 93 -32.35 -16.51 9.37
CA ALA A 93 -31.77 -16.35 10.70
C ALA A 93 -31.95 -14.91 11.21
N PRO A 94 -32.18 -14.71 12.53
CA PRO A 94 -32.24 -13.38 13.13
C PRO A 94 -30.92 -12.64 12.98
N ALA A 95 -30.88 -11.35 13.33
CA ALA A 95 -29.68 -10.53 13.22
C ALA A 95 -28.53 -11.11 14.08
N ALA A 96 -27.34 -11.23 13.49
CA ALA A 96 -26.19 -11.98 14.01
C ALA A 96 -26.49 -13.44 14.40
N GLY A 97 -27.64 -13.99 13.99
CA GLY A 97 -28.15 -15.32 14.34
C GLY A 97 -27.23 -16.43 13.90
N GLN A 98 -26.55 -16.22 12.77
CA GLN A 98 -25.60 -17.16 12.20
C GLN A 98 -24.26 -17.19 12.95
N VAL A 99 -23.99 -16.25 13.85
CA VAL A 99 -22.78 -16.22 14.67
C VAL A 99 -23.01 -17.10 15.88
N THR A 100 -22.64 -18.37 15.73
CA THR A 100 -22.73 -19.42 16.75
C THR A 100 -21.34 -20.00 17.01
N PRO A 101 -21.10 -20.65 18.16
CA PRO A 101 -19.83 -21.31 18.45
C PRO A 101 -19.40 -22.30 17.36
N ASP A 102 -20.28 -23.20 16.91
CA ASP A 102 -19.99 -24.19 15.85
C ASP A 102 -19.62 -23.52 14.52
N HIS A 103 -20.37 -22.50 14.09
CA HIS A 103 -20.07 -21.78 12.86
C HIS A 103 -18.74 -21.03 12.92
N ILE A 104 -18.41 -20.44 14.07
CA ILE A 104 -17.12 -19.76 14.26
C ILE A 104 -15.97 -20.78 14.30
N GLU A 105 -16.16 -21.94 14.93
CA GLU A 105 -15.13 -22.99 15.00
C GLU A 105 -14.77 -23.52 13.61
N ARG A 106 -15.77 -23.83 12.78
CA ARG A 106 -15.58 -24.22 11.38
C ARG A 106 -14.92 -23.11 10.54
N PHE A 107 -15.30 -21.86 10.79
CA PHE A 107 -14.67 -20.73 10.11
C PHE A 107 -13.20 -20.54 10.53
N LEU A 108 -12.89 -20.74 11.82
CA LEU A 108 -11.54 -20.72 12.34
C LEU A 108 -10.66 -21.79 11.70
N GLU A 109 -11.17 -23.00 11.52
CA GLU A 109 -10.45 -24.09 10.83
C GLU A 109 -10.08 -23.70 9.40
N GLU A 110 -11.03 -23.17 8.62
CA GLU A 110 -10.76 -22.68 7.27
C GLU A 110 -9.72 -21.56 7.28
N LEU A 111 -9.88 -20.57 8.17
CA LEU A 111 -8.96 -19.43 8.23
C LEU A 111 -7.54 -19.85 8.64
N ARG A 112 -7.39 -20.75 9.63
CA ARG A 112 -6.07 -21.24 10.09
C ARG A 112 -5.25 -21.87 8.98
N SER A 113 -5.91 -22.56 8.04
CA SER A 113 -5.22 -23.20 6.90
C SER A 113 -4.75 -22.21 5.82
N ARG A 114 -5.23 -20.95 5.84
CA ARG A 114 -5.07 -20.02 4.71
C ARG A 114 -4.44 -18.68 5.04
N ILE A 115 -4.55 -18.21 6.28
CA ILE A 115 -4.09 -16.87 6.66
C ILE A 115 -3.21 -16.90 7.91
N GLY A 116 -2.30 -15.92 8.00
CA GLY A 116 -1.40 -15.78 9.16
C GLY A 116 -2.16 -15.41 10.45
N SER A 117 -1.54 -15.74 11.59
CA SER A 117 -2.12 -15.57 12.94
C SER A 117 -2.63 -14.16 13.25
N VAL A 118 -1.92 -13.12 12.82
CA VAL A 118 -2.35 -11.71 12.99
C VAL A 118 -3.62 -11.42 12.20
N THR A 119 -3.70 -11.91 10.95
CA THR A 119 -4.88 -11.72 10.09
C THR A 119 -6.06 -12.53 10.61
N LEU A 120 -5.80 -13.71 11.19
CA LEU A 120 -6.80 -14.58 11.82
C LEU A 120 -7.45 -13.86 13.01
N ALA A 121 -6.65 -13.46 14.00
CA ALA A 121 -7.13 -12.72 15.17
C ALA A 121 -7.87 -11.44 14.76
N GLY A 122 -7.30 -10.68 13.82
CA GLY A 122 -7.92 -9.48 13.30
C GLY A 122 -9.19 -9.73 12.48
N THR A 123 -9.42 -10.91 11.92
CA THR A 123 -10.64 -11.26 11.19
C THR A 123 -11.75 -11.59 12.17
N ILE A 124 -11.48 -12.42 13.18
CA ILE A 124 -12.45 -12.79 14.22
C ILE A 124 -12.90 -11.57 15.02
N TYR A 125 -11.97 -10.69 15.40
CA TYR A 125 -12.29 -9.38 15.98
C TYR A 125 -13.31 -8.59 15.16
N LYS A 126 -13.17 -8.59 13.83
CA LYS A 126 -14.06 -7.84 12.95
C LYS A 126 -15.39 -8.54 12.73
N VAL A 127 -15.42 -9.87 12.78
CA VAL A 127 -16.68 -10.63 12.80
C VAL A 127 -17.46 -10.27 14.06
N ARG A 128 -16.87 -10.42 15.26
CA ARG A 128 -17.53 -10.02 16.52
C ARG A 128 -18.00 -8.58 16.48
N ARG A 129 -17.11 -7.66 16.05
CA ARG A 129 -17.46 -6.23 16.01
C ARG A 129 -18.58 -5.92 15.02
N ALA A 130 -18.66 -6.63 13.91
CA ALA A 130 -19.80 -6.52 13.00
C ALA A 130 -21.08 -7.09 13.66
N SER A 131 -20.99 -8.23 14.33
CA SER A 131 -22.11 -8.85 15.06
C SER A 131 -22.69 -7.95 16.14
N GLU A 132 -21.86 -7.26 16.92
CA GLU A 132 -22.29 -6.26 17.91
C GLU A 132 -23.03 -5.06 17.30
N LEU A 133 -22.71 -4.72 16.04
CA LEU A 133 -23.44 -3.68 15.31
C LEU A 133 -24.78 -4.19 14.79
N LEU A 134 -24.87 -5.48 14.46
CA LEU A 134 -26.10 -6.11 13.97
C LEU A 134 -27.10 -6.32 15.11
N GLU A 135 -26.66 -6.85 16.25
CA GLU A 135 -27.50 -7.15 17.41
C GLU A 135 -26.74 -6.79 18.70
N PRO A 136 -26.89 -5.55 19.22
CA PRO A 136 -26.12 -5.06 20.37
C PRO A 136 -26.35 -5.83 21.67
N GLU A 137 -27.53 -6.43 21.84
CA GLU A 137 -27.92 -7.16 23.06
C GLU A 137 -27.50 -8.65 23.02
N ARG A 138 -26.89 -9.11 21.92
CA ARG A 138 -26.46 -10.51 21.80
C ARG A 138 -25.24 -10.76 22.66
N ASP A 139 -25.29 -11.82 23.47
CA ASP A 139 -24.12 -12.25 24.22
C ASP A 139 -23.06 -12.87 23.30
N LEU A 140 -21.95 -12.15 23.15
CA LEU A 140 -20.78 -12.52 22.38
C LEU A 140 -19.53 -12.62 23.28
N ALA A 141 -19.69 -12.75 24.61
CA ALA A 141 -18.58 -12.88 25.55
C ALA A 141 -17.66 -14.07 25.20
N TRP A 142 -18.25 -15.20 24.80
CA TRP A 142 -17.53 -16.39 24.34
C TRP A 142 -16.64 -16.11 23.13
N LEU A 143 -17.07 -15.28 22.19
CA LEU A 143 -16.27 -14.89 21.02
C LEU A 143 -15.15 -13.93 21.43
N GLY A 144 -15.38 -13.12 22.46
CA GLY A 144 -14.35 -12.31 23.12
C GLY A 144 -13.26 -13.15 23.78
N GLU A 145 -13.58 -14.29 24.39
CA GLU A 145 -12.57 -15.22 24.93
C GLU A 145 -11.73 -15.85 23.81
N ILE A 146 -12.37 -16.29 22.71
CA ILE A 146 -11.66 -16.78 21.53
C ILE A 146 -10.67 -15.72 21.00
N GLU A 147 -11.06 -14.45 20.96
CA GLU A 147 -10.15 -13.36 20.56
C GLU A 147 -8.94 -13.22 21.48
N LYS A 148 -9.12 -13.37 22.79
CA LYS A 148 -8.02 -13.34 23.75
C LYS A 148 -7.05 -14.50 23.53
N ASP A 149 -7.58 -15.70 23.30
CA ASP A 149 -6.77 -16.89 22.99
C ASP A 149 -5.97 -16.70 21.69
N LEU A 150 -6.62 -16.18 20.65
CA LEU A 150 -5.97 -15.86 19.38
C LEU A 150 -4.91 -14.77 19.54
N ALA A 151 -5.16 -13.77 20.39
CA ALA A 151 -4.18 -12.73 20.70
C ALA A 151 -2.96 -13.28 21.45
N LEU A 152 -3.17 -14.24 22.36
CA LEU A 152 -2.10 -14.88 23.15
C LEU A 152 -1.13 -15.68 22.26
N VAL A 153 -1.65 -16.38 21.24
CA VAL A 153 -0.84 -17.19 20.32
C VAL A 153 -0.41 -16.45 19.05
N MET A 154 -0.77 -15.16 18.93
CA MET A 154 -0.47 -14.34 17.77
C MET A 154 1.05 -14.20 17.59
N ARG A 155 1.55 -14.50 16.38
CA ARG A 155 2.97 -14.40 16.01
C ARG A 155 3.13 -13.46 14.83
N PRO A 156 3.40 -12.16 15.05
CA PRO A 156 3.70 -11.22 13.98
C PRO A 156 4.91 -11.68 13.17
N ILE A 157 4.80 -11.65 11.84
CA ILE A 157 5.93 -11.92 10.95
C ILE A 157 6.86 -10.71 10.97
N SER A 158 8.08 -10.89 11.51
CA SER A 158 9.09 -9.83 11.47
C SER A 158 9.55 -9.57 10.04
N LYS A 159 9.64 -8.29 9.70
CA LYS A 159 10.22 -7.81 8.43
C LYS A 159 11.58 -7.13 8.64
N GLY A 160 12.23 -7.40 9.77
CA GLY A 160 13.50 -6.75 10.16
C GLY A 160 14.61 -6.89 9.12
N HIS A 161 14.71 -8.05 8.45
CA HIS A 161 15.69 -8.29 7.39
C HIS A 161 15.53 -7.39 6.14
N ARG A 162 14.40 -6.68 6.01
CA ARG A 162 14.15 -5.70 4.93
C ARG A 162 14.30 -4.25 5.39
N ILE A 163 14.71 -4.02 6.64
CA ILE A 163 14.99 -2.67 7.11
C ILE A 163 16.29 -2.19 6.46
N VAL A 164 16.19 -1.12 5.68
CA VAL A 164 17.31 -0.46 5.03
C VAL A 164 17.52 0.91 5.67
N ASP A 165 18.77 1.31 5.84
CA ASP A 165 19.11 2.65 6.33
C ASP A 165 18.53 3.74 5.41
N PRO A 166 17.84 4.78 5.94
CA PRO A 166 17.30 5.88 5.14
C PRO A 166 18.32 6.52 4.19
N ASP A 167 19.59 6.63 4.58
CA ASP A 167 20.61 7.24 3.71
C ASP A 167 20.83 6.43 2.43
N ARG A 168 20.84 5.09 2.54
CA ARG A 168 20.92 4.19 1.37
C ARG A 168 19.68 4.27 0.48
N LEU A 169 18.51 4.51 1.07
CA LEU A 169 17.27 4.72 0.31
C LEU A 169 17.34 6.05 -0.47
N VAL A 170 17.87 7.11 0.15
CA VAL A 170 18.08 8.42 -0.51
C VAL A 170 19.08 8.29 -1.65
N GLU A 171 20.22 7.67 -1.39
CA GLU A 171 21.26 7.41 -2.40
C GLU A 171 20.70 6.63 -3.59
N ALA A 172 19.99 5.52 -3.35
CA ALA A 172 19.37 4.74 -4.42
C ALA A 172 18.36 5.56 -5.24
N GLY A 173 17.56 6.40 -4.58
CA GLY A 173 16.60 7.27 -5.26
C GLY A 173 17.26 8.35 -6.11
N LEU A 174 18.30 9.01 -5.59
CA LEU A 174 19.02 10.07 -6.31
C LEU A 174 19.89 9.51 -7.44
N SER A 175 20.54 8.35 -7.25
CA SER A 175 21.30 7.66 -8.30
C SER A 175 20.41 7.31 -9.49
N LEU A 176 19.18 6.84 -9.26
CA LEU A 176 18.22 6.62 -10.36
C LEU A 176 17.88 7.89 -11.14
N VAL A 177 17.78 9.04 -10.46
CA VAL A 177 17.53 10.32 -11.14
C VAL A 177 18.75 10.70 -11.98
N GLN A 178 19.95 10.54 -11.43
CA GLN A 178 21.19 10.87 -12.13
C GLN A 178 21.44 9.96 -13.34
N GLU A 179 21.35 8.64 -13.17
CA GLU A 179 21.44 7.65 -14.25
C GLU A 179 20.43 7.92 -15.36
N ALA A 180 19.20 8.29 -14.98
CA ALA A 180 18.18 8.65 -15.95
C ALA A 180 18.54 9.92 -16.72
N ASN A 181 19.26 10.88 -16.14
CA ASN A 181 19.71 12.07 -16.87
C ASN A 181 20.88 11.76 -17.79
N ASP A 182 21.81 10.91 -17.34
CA ASP A 182 23.06 10.63 -18.03
C ASP A 182 22.93 9.61 -19.16
N ASN A 183 21.88 8.79 -19.16
CA ASN A 183 21.72 7.72 -20.15
C ASN A 183 21.02 8.22 -21.44
N PRO A 184 21.71 8.49 -22.56
CA PRO A 184 21.08 9.00 -23.78
C PRO A 184 20.15 7.98 -24.45
N SER A 185 20.33 6.68 -24.18
CA SER A 185 19.54 5.62 -24.82
C SER A 185 18.11 5.48 -24.30
N LEU A 186 17.78 6.13 -23.18
CA LEU A 186 16.43 6.08 -22.62
C LEU A 186 15.46 6.91 -23.45
N THR A 187 14.37 6.27 -23.88
CA THR A 187 13.22 6.98 -24.45
C THR A 187 12.69 8.02 -23.45
N PRO A 188 12.08 9.13 -23.92
CA PRO A 188 11.57 10.17 -23.03
C PRO A 188 10.63 9.63 -21.94
N LEU A 189 9.77 8.66 -22.29
CA LEU A 189 8.84 8.05 -21.33
C LEU A 189 9.55 7.16 -20.30
N ARG A 190 10.56 6.37 -20.71
CA ARG A 190 11.35 5.55 -19.78
C ARG A 190 12.15 6.41 -18.81
N ARG A 191 12.77 7.47 -19.33
CA ARG A 191 13.49 8.47 -18.54
C ARG A 191 12.58 9.13 -17.50
N ALA A 192 11.41 9.60 -17.93
CA ALA A 192 10.45 10.23 -17.03
C ALA A 192 9.93 9.29 -15.93
N ARG A 193 9.74 8.00 -16.26
CA ARG A 193 9.40 6.96 -15.27
C ARG A 193 10.51 6.74 -14.26
N GLN A 194 11.76 6.65 -14.71
CA GLN A 194 12.90 6.40 -13.82
C GLN A 194 13.12 7.58 -12.87
N VAL A 195 13.11 8.82 -13.38
CA VAL A 195 13.21 10.03 -12.53
C VAL A 195 12.07 10.09 -11.53
N ARG A 196 10.81 9.85 -11.96
CA ARG A 196 9.67 9.79 -11.04
C ARG A 196 9.89 8.77 -9.92
N ASN A 197 10.34 7.56 -10.26
CA ASN A 197 10.55 6.50 -9.29
C ASN A 197 11.68 6.85 -8.30
N GLY A 198 12.78 7.42 -8.79
CA GLY A 198 13.89 7.88 -7.95
C GLY A 198 13.45 8.97 -6.96
N VAL A 199 12.72 9.98 -7.45
CA VAL A 199 12.14 11.04 -6.60
C VAL A 199 11.16 10.47 -5.57
N MET A 200 10.34 9.47 -5.92
CA MET A 200 9.44 8.82 -4.96
C MET A 200 10.20 8.16 -3.81
N VAL A 201 11.25 7.40 -4.12
CA VAL A 201 12.06 6.68 -3.13
C VAL A 201 12.78 7.68 -2.22
N ALA A 202 13.49 8.66 -2.79
CA ALA A 202 14.25 9.64 -2.01
C ALA A 202 13.33 10.52 -1.14
N LEU A 203 12.20 10.97 -1.68
CA LEU A 203 11.22 11.76 -0.92
C LEU A 203 10.60 10.96 0.22
N LEU A 204 10.23 9.69 0.01
CA LEU A 204 9.63 8.89 1.07
C LEU A 204 10.65 8.51 2.16
N ALA A 205 11.93 8.37 1.81
CA ALA A 205 13.01 8.16 2.79
C ALA A 205 13.20 9.36 3.71
N LEU A 206 13.24 10.58 3.16
CA LEU A 206 13.44 11.81 3.92
C LEU A 206 12.16 12.35 4.58
N CYS A 207 10.99 12.03 4.02
CA CYS A 207 9.70 12.48 4.51
C CYS A 207 8.72 11.30 4.66
N PRO A 208 8.93 10.41 5.64
CA PRO A 208 8.19 9.15 5.76
C PRO A 208 6.73 9.35 6.22
N ILE A 209 5.83 9.56 5.26
CA ILE A 209 4.38 9.67 5.47
C ILE A 209 3.65 8.36 5.13
N ARG A 210 2.38 8.24 5.55
CA ARG A 210 1.55 7.07 5.22
C ARG A 210 1.34 7.00 3.71
N LEU A 211 1.35 5.79 3.13
CA LEU A 211 1.19 5.59 1.68
C LEU A 211 -0.06 6.27 1.12
N LYS A 212 -1.21 6.22 1.81
CA LYS A 212 -2.43 6.93 1.41
C LYS A 212 -2.18 8.43 1.21
N ASN A 213 -1.41 9.06 2.10
CA ASN A 213 -1.11 10.48 2.04
C ASN A 213 -0.08 10.77 0.96
N PHE A 214 0.91 9.88 0.80
CA PHE A 214 1.91 9.98 -0.27
C PHE A 214 1.27 9.92 -1.65
N VAL A 215 0.35 8.97 -1.88
CA VAL A 215 -0.43 8.84 -3.13
C VAL A 215 -1.31 10.08 -3.37
N ALA A 216 -1.85 10.66 -2.30
CA ALA A 216 -2.72 11.83 -2.35
C ALA A 216 -1.97 13.17 -2.46
N LEU A 217 -0.64 13.17 -2.58
CA LEU A 217 0.11 14.40 -2.77
C LEU A 217 -0.35 15.12 -4.05
N ASP A 218 -0.57 16.42 -3.92
CA ASP A 218 -1.14 17.29 -4.92
C ASP A 218 -0.46 18.66 -4.86
N LEU A 219 0.06 19.08 -6.01
CA LEU A 219 0.83 20.29 -6.18
C LEU A 219 -0.05 21.51 -5.91
N GLN A 220 0.49 22.49 -5.18
CA GLN A 220 -0.20 23.68 -4.67
C GLN A 220 -1.20 23.44 -3.54
N ALA A 221 -1.80 22.25 -3.44
CA ALA A 221 -2.74 21.94 -2.37
C ALA A 221 -2.05 21.45 -1.09
N ASN A 222 -1.30 20.35 -1.17
CA ASN A 222 -0.68 19.71 0.01
C ASN A 222 0.79 19.33 -0.21
N PHE A 223 1.31 19.49 -1.43
CA PHE A 223 2.73 19.56 -1.74
C PHE A 223 2.99 20.93 -2.39
N ARG A 224 3.50 21.89 -1.63
CA ARG A 224 3.56 23.29 -2.07
C ARG A 224 4.91 23.92 -1.75
N ARG A 225 5.28 24.92 -2.54
CA ARG A 225 6.45 25.74 -2.26
C ARG A 225 6.05 26.88 -1.34
N ILE A 226 6.79 27.06 -0.24
CA ILE A 226 6.62 28.17 0.69
C ILE A 226 7.99 28.85 0.80
N GLY A 227 8.08 30.06 0.26
CA GLY A 227 9.38 30.71 0.01
C GLY A 227 10.22 29.86 -0.96
N SER A 228 11.45 29.54 -0.56
CA SER A 228 12.39 28.73 -1.35
C SER A 228 12.37 27.24 -1.04
N ARG A 229 11.35 26.74 -0.33
CA ARG A 229 11.32 25.36 0.17
C ARG A 229 10.05 24.64 -0.21
N TRP A 230 10.16 23.36 -0.52
CA TRP A 230 9.02 22.46 -0.64
C TRP A 230 8.52 22.00 0.72
N TRP A 231 7.20 21.91 0.85
CA TRP A 231 6.52 21.47 2.05
C TRP A 231 5.44 20.44 1.72
N ILE A 232 5.38 19.40 2.54
CA ILE A 232 4.22 18.52 2.65
C ILE A 232 3.35 19.09 3.77
N VAL A 233 2.10 19.43 3.47
CA VAL A 233 1.15 20.02 4.42
C VAL A 233 -0.12 19.19 4.45
N LEU A 234 -0.27 18.36 5.49
CA LEU A 234 -1.40 17.45 5.65
C LEU A 234 -2.32 17.94 6.77
N ASP A 235 -3.53 18.33 6.40
CA ASP A 235 -4.60 18.69 7.34
C ASP A 235 -5.00 17.48 8.23
N ARG A 236 -5.51 17.76 9.43
CA ARG A 236 -6.07 16.80 10.40
C ARG A 236 -6.94 15.73 9.74
N LYS A 237 -7.85 16.14 8.84
CA LYS A 237 -8.76 15.24 8.10
C LYS A 237 -8.06 14.20 7.22
N HIS A 238 -6.81 14.46 6.83
CA HIS A 238 -5.98 13.57 6.01
C HIS A 238 -5.03 12.70 6.85
N THR A 239 -4.99 12.87 8.18
CA THR A 239 -4.11 12.08 9.05
C THR A 239 -4.91 11.05 9.84
N LYS A 240 -4.33 9.85 10.03
CA LYS A 240 -4.96 8.80 10.84
C LYS A 240 -5.09 9.21 12.31
N SER A 241 -4.22 10.10 12.80
CA SER A 241 -4.17 10.60 14.17
C SER A 241 -5.11 11.79 14.42
N GLY A 242 -5.67 12.41 13.37
CA GLY A 242 -6.41 13.67 13.50
C GLY A 242 -5.52 14.88 13.84
N ARG A 243 -4.19 14.76 13.72
CA ARG A 243 -3.22 15.84 13.97
C ARG A 243 -2.65 16.35 12.65
N PRO A 244 -2.52 17.66 12.43
CA PRO A 244 -1.89 18.15 11.21
C PRO A 244 -0.43 17.68 11.15
N ASP A 245 0.07 17.39 9.95
CA ASP A 245 1.46 16.94 9.72
C ASP A 245 2.08 17.83 8.65
N GLU A 246 3.02 18.67 9.07
CA GLU A 246 3.76 19.58 8.20
C GLU A 246 5.23 19.18 8.18
N ARG A 247 5.76 18.97 6.98
CA ARG A 247 7.15 18.53 6.79
C ARG A 247 7.82 19.39 5.74
N ARG A 248 8.94 19.99 6.13
CA ARG A 248 9.82 20.66 5.19
C ARG A 248 10.65 19.62 4.45
N VAL A 249 10.59 19.63 3.13
CA VAL A 249 11.39 18.75 2.28
C VAL A 249 12.86 19.22 2.32
N PRO A 250 13.83 18.32 2.54
CA PRO A 250 15.24 18.68 2.52
C PRO A 250 15.70 19.25 1.17
N ARG A 251 16.70 20.13 1.22
CA ARG A 251 17.21 20.88 0.06
C ARG A 251 17.81 19.95 -1.00
N ASP A 252 18.32 18.80 -0.56
CA ASP A 252 18.98 17.81 -1.40
C ASP A 252 18.05 17.25 -2.48
N LEU A 253 16.73 17.36 -2.31
CA LEU A 253 15.75 16.95 -3.29
C LEU A 253 15.32 18.07 -4.25
N ASP A 254 15.69 19.33 -4.02
CA ASP A 254 15.15 20.47 -4.79
C ASP A 254 15.44 20.33 -6.28
N ALA A 255 16.67 19.93 -6.66
CA ALA A 255 17.06 19.71 -8.05
C ALA A 255 16.30 18.55 -8.70
N ALA A 256 16.18 17.41 -7.99
CA ALA A 256 15.47 16.23 -8.48
C ALA A 256 13.97 16.50 -8.64
N ILE A 257 13.35 17.21 -7.69
CA ILE A 257 11.96 17.64 -7.74
C ILE A 257 11.75 18.62 -8.91
N ALA A 258 12.62 19.62 -9.06
CA ALA A 258 12.52 20.58 -10.16
C ALA A 258 12.62 19.90 -11.53
N SER A 259 13.61 19.02 -11.71
CA SER A 259 13.75 18.20 -12.92
C SER A 259 12.50 17.36 -13.18
N TYR A 260 12.00 16.66 -12.16
CA TYR A 260 10.77 15.90 -12.29
C TYR A 260 9.59 16.77 -12.72
N LEU A 261 9.35 17.91 -12.05
CA LEU A 261 8.17 18.73 -12.30
C LEU A 261 8.21 19.47 -13.65
N LEU A 262 9.37 19.96 -14.06
CA LEU A 262 9.51 20.80 -15.26
C LEU A 262 9.77 19.99 -16.54
N ILE A 263 10.49 18.87 -16.44
CA ILE A 263 10.96 18.13 -17.61
C ILE A 263 10.17 16.82 -17.77
N HIS A 264 10.09 16.02 -16.70
CA HIS A 264 9.64 14.64 -16.82
C HIS A 264 8.14 14.45 -16.60
N ARG A 265 7.53 15.18 -15.68
CA ARG A 265 6.09 15.12 -15.38
C ARG A 265 5.24 15.55 -16.58
N PRO A 266 5.61 16.58 -17.39
CA PRO A 266 4.89 16.88 -18.63
C PRO A 266 4.88 15.71 -19.63
N VAL A 267 5.97 14.95 -19.75
CA VAL A 267 6.03 13.75 -20.61
C VAL A 267 5.05 12.67 -20.13
N LEU A 268 4.96 12.44 -18.82
CA LEU A 268 3.98 11.50 -18.25
C LEU A 268 2.55 11.97 -18.48
N ARG A 269 2.28 13.27 -18.29
CA ARG A 269 0.95 13.86 -18.50
C ARG A 269 0.49 13.77 -19.96
N ALA A 270 1.41 13.89 -20.92
CA ALA A 270 1.10 13.78 -22.34
C ALA A 270 0.57 12.40 -22.77
N VAL A 271 0.67 11.37 -21.91
CA VAL A 271 0.07 10.04 -22.15
C VAL A 271 -1.45 10.06 -22.03
N GLU A 272 -2.02 10.92 -21.19
CA GLU A 272 -3.48 11.01 -20.94
C GLU A 272 -4.26 11.39 -22.20
N GLY A 273 -3.65 12.18 -23.09
CA GLY A 273 -4.23 12.57 -24.38
C GLY A 273 -4.16 11.48 -25.46
N ARG A 274 -3.36 10.42 -25.29
CA ARG A 274 -3.11 9.39 -26.32
C ARG A 274 -3.97 8.14 -26.18
N THR A 275 -4.70 7.99 -25.08
CA THR A 275 -5.62 6.84 -24.88
C THR A 275 -6.93 6.99 -25.68
N ARG A 276 -7.08 8.06 -26.46
CA ARG A 276 -8.11 8.24 -27.50
C ARG A 276 -7.46 8.40 -28.87
N GLY A 277 -7.01 7.28 -29.45
CA GLY A 277 -6.61 7.20 -30.87
C GLY A 277 -5.11 6.98 -31.10
N ALA A 278 -4.81 5.86 -31.75
CA ALA A 278 -3.57 5.48 -32.43
C ALA A 278 -2.28 5.31 -31.58
N MET A 279 -1.76 4.08 -31.61
CA MET A 279 -0.55 3.62 -30.91
C MET A 279 0.68 3.58 -31.83
N SER A 280 0.75 4.45 -32.84
CA SER A 280 1.90 4.63 -33.73
C SER A 280 2.25 6.10 -33.71
N ASP A 281 3.45 6.42 -33.21
CA ASP A 281 4.19 7.71 -33.26
C ASP A 281 4.76 8.06 -31.88
N ILE A 282 5.80 7.32 -31.48
CA ILE A 282 6.55 7.53 -30.24
C ILE A 282 7.82 8.39 -30.46
N GLU A 283 8.20 8.69 -31.70
CA GLU A 283 9.54 9.24 -31.99
C GLU A 283 9.66 10.76 -32.01
N HIS A 284 8.59 11.55 -31.95
CA HIS A 284 8.69 13.01 -31.99
C HIS A 284 7.95 13.68 -30.83
N LEU A 285 8.62 13.77 -29.67
CA LEU A 285 8.33 14.82 -28.70
C LEU A 285 9.27 16.00 -29.00
N PRO A 286 8.77 17.24 -29.18
CA PRO A 286 9.65 18.37 -29.42
C PRO A 286 10.51 18.63 -28.19
N ALA A 287 11.82 18.70 -28.41
CA ALA A 287 12.75 19.28 -27.45
C ALA A 287 12.40 20.77 -27.28
N ASN A 288 11.80 21.08 -26.13
CA ASN A 288 11.97 22.31 -25.37
C ASN A 288 12.22 23.61 -26.16
N ARG A 289 11.17 24.37 -26.50
CA ARG A 289 11.29 25.83 -26.71
C ARG A 289 11.16 26.50 -25.35
N GLN A 290 12.29 26.97 -24.81
CA GLN A 290 12.30 27.86 -23.65
C GLN A 290 12.12 29.30 -24.13
N ASP A 291 11.05 29.97 -23.69
CA ASP A 291 10.99 31.42 -23.69
C ASP A 291 11.82 31.95 -22.50
N PRO A 292 12.79 32.86 -22.72
CA PRO A 292 13.83 33.18 -21.73
C PRO A 292 13.41 34.18 -20.64
N ALA A 293 12.12 34.45 -20.44
CA ALA A 293 11.65 35.53 -19.56
C ALA A 293 10.95 35.09 -18.27
N VAL A 294 10.66 33.79 -18.07
CA VAL A 294 10.02 33.30 -16.84
C VAL A 294 11.08 32.64 -15.96
N THR A 295 11.23 33.11 -14.72
CA THR A 295 12.16 32.47 -13.79
C THR A 295 11.68 31.04 -13.51
N SER A 296 12.60 30.07 -13.39
CA SER A 296 12.22 28.67 -13.10
C SER A 296 11.37 28.55 -11.82
N ALA A 297 11.50 29.51 -10.90
CA ALA A 297 10.68 29.65 -9.71
C ALA A 297 9.19 29.91 -10.05
N GLU A 298 8.87 30.87 -10.91
CA GLU A 298 7.48 31.17 -11.31
C GLU A 298 6.86 29.99 -12.06
N THR A 299 7.63 29.34 -12.95
CA THR A 299 7.16 28.15 -13.65
C THR A 299 6.80 27.02 -12.69
N LEU A 300 7.62 26.80 -11.66
CA LEU A 300 7.37 25.79 -10.63
C LEU A 300 6.14 26.11 -9.77
N ASP A 301 5.86 27.40 -9.50
CA ASP A 301 4.65 27.81 -8.76
C ASP A 301 3.37 27.64 -9.57
N ALA A 302 3.46 27.70 -10.90
CA ALA A 302 2.33 27.47 -11.79
C ALA A 302 1.98 25.97 -11.96
N VAL A 303 2.87 25.03 -11.59
CA VAL A 303 2.59 23.59 -11.74
C VAL A 303 1.58 23.12 -10.70
N SER A 304 0.49 22.48 -11.15
CA SER A 304 -0.60 21.99 -10.30
C SER A 304 -1.00 20.53 -10.58
N GLY A 305 -1.85 20.00 -9.72
CA GLY A 305 -2.47 18.67 -9.83
C GLY A 305 -1.68 17.53 -9.16
N PRO A 306 -2.02 16.26 -9.45
CA PRO A 306 -1.45 15.11 -8.76
C PRO A 306 0.08 15.07 -8.87
N LEU A 307 0.79 14.91 -7.74
CA LEU A 307 2.24 14.85 -7.77
C LEU A 307 2.74 13.63 -8.56
N TRP A 308 2.07 12.48 -8.40
CA TRP A 308 2.46 11.21 -9.00
C TRP A 308 1.57 10.82 -10.18
N LEU A 309 2.14 10.81 -11.38
CA LEU A 309 1.43 10.45 -12.61
C LEU A 309 1.81 9.04 -13.08
N SER A 310 0.80 8.29 -13.51
CA SER A 310 0.94 6.98 -14.13
C SER A 310 1.54 7.14 -15.51
N SER A 311 2.53 6.31 -15.84
CA SER A 311 3.10 6.29 -17.19
C SER A 311 2.20 5.60 -18.21
N ASN A 312 1.16 4.92 -17.76
CA ASN A 312 0.25 4.17 -18.63
C ASN A 312 -0.96 5.03 -19.01
N SER A 313 -1.37 5.96 -18.14
CA SER A 313 -2.59 6.75 -18.33
C SER A 313 -2.38 8.26 -18.22
N GLY A 314 -1.21 8.73 -17.79
CA GLY A 314 -0.96 10.15 -17.49
C GLY A 314 -1.72 10.71 -16.28
N ALA A 315 -2.75 10.02 -15.80
CA ALA A 315 -3.54 10.36 -14.61
C ALA A 315 -2.82 10.02 -13.29
N ARG A 316 -3.43 10.42 -12.16
CA ARG A 316 -2.94 10.10 -10.80
C ARG A 316 -2.67 8.59 -10.65
N MET A 317 -1.53 8.24 -10.06
CA MET A 317 -1.24 6.85 -9.71
C MET A 317 -2.19 6.32 -8.62
N SER A 318 -2.63 5.08 -8.76
CA SER A 318 -3.41 4.40 -7.72
C SER A 318 -2.55 4.06 -6.51
N TYR A 319 -3.21 3.75 -5.38
CA TYR A 319 -2.55 3.28 -4.17
C TYR A 319 -1.61 2.10 -4.45
N SER A 320 -2.14 1.04 -5.07
CA SER A 320 -1.36 -0.15 -5.42
C SER A 320 -0.27 0.15 -6.46
N GLY A 321 -0.52 1.10 -7.38
CA GLY A 321 0.47 1.51 -8.37
C GLY A 321 1.70 2.14 -7.73
N VAL A 322 1.52 3.02 -6.73
CA VAL A 322 2.64 3.62 -5.99
C VAL A 322 3.34 2.58 -5.12
N GLU A 323 2.60 1.70 -4.44
CA GLU A 323 3.16 0.62 -3.62
C GLU A 323 4.07 -0.31 -4.43
N LEU A 324 3.56 -0.82 -5.56
CA LEU A 324 4.31 -1.69 -6.47
C LEU A 324 5.52 -0.96 -7.05
N THR A 325 5.37 0.31 -7.43
CA THR A 325 6.46 1.10 -7.99
C THR A 325 7.60 1.25 -7.01
N ILE A 326 7.32 1.65 -5.76
CA ILE A 326 8.36 1.82 -4.73
C ILE A 326 9.02 0.48 -4.38
N THR A 327 8.20 -0.58 -4.21
CA THR A 327 8.71 -1.91 -3.85
C THR A 327 9.60 -2.49 -4.93
N ALA A 328 9.18 -2.41 -6.20
CA ALA A 328 9.99 -2.87 -7.33
C ALA A 328 11.25 -2.02 -7.52
N THR A 329 11.16 -0.70 -7.32
CA THR A 329 12.32 0.20 -7.47
C THR A 329 13.39 -0.11 -6.42
N THR A 330 13.00 -0.35 -5.17
CA THR A 330 13.94 -0.70 -4.10
C THR A 330 14.54 -2.09 -4.29
N LEU A 331 13.76 -3.07 -4.78
CA LEU A 331 14.31 -4.38 -5.17
C LEU A 331 15.37 -4.24 -6.26
N LEU A 332 15.08 -3.47 -7.31
CA LEU A 332 16.00 -3.30 -8.45
C LEU A 332 17.30 -2.58 -8.06
N THR A 333 17.24 -1.61 -7.14
CA THR A 333 18.39 -0.78 -6.78
C THR A 333 19.19 -1.29 -5.59
N LEU A 334 18.52 -1.93 -4.63
CA LEU A 334 19.12 -2.33 -3.34
C LEU A 334 19.14 -3.84 -3.14
N GLY A 335 18.51 -4.62 -4.03
CA GLY A 335 18.34 -6.07 -3.86
C GLY A 335 17.34 -6.45 -2.76
N VAL A 336 16.60 -5.48 -2.20
CA VAL A 336 15.69 -5.67 -1.07
C VAL A 336 14.36 -4.98 -1.34
N GLU A 337 13.27 -5.72 -1.21
CA GLU A 337 11.90 -5.17 -1.31
C GLU A 337 11.56 -4.30 -0.09
N VAL A 338 11.65 -2.98 -0.25
CA VAL A 338 11.25 -2.03 0.78
C VAL A 338 9.93 -1.38 0.38
N GLY A 339 8.83 -1.91 0.90
CA GLY A 339 7.51 -1.30 0.71
C GLY A 339 7.34 0.01 1.50
N PRO A 340 6.36 0.88 1.17
CA PRO A 340 6.17 2.18 1.82
C PRO A 340 6.01 2.15 3.35
N HIS A 341 5.46 1.05 3.90
CA HIS A 341 5.40 0.86 5.35
C HIS A 341 6.78 0.60 5.99
N LEU A 342 7.70 -0.04 5.25
CA LEU A 342 9.05 -0.28 5.72
C LEU A 342 9.91 0.99 5.69
N PHE A 343 9.67 1.95 4.80
CA PHE A 343 10.32 3.28 4.87
C PHE A 343 10.12 3.94 6.24
N ARG A 344 8.91 3.84 6.78
CA ARG A 344 8.58 4.36 8.11
C ARG A 344 9.28 3.59 9.22
N ALA A 345 9.38 2.25 9.11
CA ALA A 345 10.11 1.43 10.06
C ALA A 345 11.63 1.67 9.99
N SER A 346 12.18 1.89 8.79
CA SER A 346 13.56 2.30 8.53
C SER A 346 13.89 3.63 9.19
N ALA A 347 13.03 4.65 9.02
CA ALA A 347 13.18 5.93 9.68
C ALA A 347 13.14 5.79 11.21
N ALA A 348 12.20 5.00 11.75
CA ALA A 348 12.14 4.73 13.18
C ALA A 348 13.45 4.11 13.69
N THR A 349 13.93 3.09 12.99
CA THR A 349 15.15 2.34 13.36
C THR A 349 16.38 3.24 13.30
N ALA A 350 16.50 4.09 12.27
CA ALA A 350 17.60 5.03 12.12
C ALA A 350 17.61 6.10 13.21
N ILE A 351 16.44 6.66 13.58
CA ILE A 351 16.34 7.62 14.68
C ILE A 351 16.89 7.02 15.96
N TYR A 352 16.47 5.81 16.32
CA TYR A 352 16.96 5.16 17.52
C TYR A 352 18.43 4.71 17.43
N THR A 353 18.92 4.42 16.23
CA THR A 353 20.33 4.05 16.00
C THR A 353 21.26 5.25 16.14
N TYR A 354 20.86 6.43 15.63
CA TYR A 354 21.74 7.60 15.52
C TYR A 354 21.46 8.72 16.55
N ALA A 355 20.22 8.87 17.00
CA ALA A 355 19.81 9.88 17.97
C ALA A 355 19.62 9.32 19.40
N GLY A 356 19.94 8.04 19.62
CA GLY A 356 19.79 7.35 20.90
C GLY A 356 18.33 7.07 21.28
N ASP A 357 18.08 6.81 22.57
CA ASP A 357 16.74 6.57 23.11
C ASP A 357 15.91 7.87 23.17
N ASN A 358 15.46 8.34 22.00
CA ASN A 358 14.59 9.51 21.87
C ASN A 358 13.22 9.12 21.28
N PRO A 359 12.34 8.50 22.08
CA PRO A 359 11.03 8.04 21.62
C PRO A 359 10.12 9.20 21.19
N ASN A 360 10.35 10.41 21.71
CA ASN A 360 9.59 11.60 21.33
C ASN A 360 9.95 12.04 19.89
N LEU A 361 11.21 11.95 19.49
CA LEU A 361 11.65 12.24 18.11
C LEU A 361 11.05 11.23 17.13
N ALA A 362 11.12 9.92 17.43
CA ALA A 362 10.52 8.89 16.60
C ALA A 362 8.99 9.04 16.47
N SER A 363 8.30 9.32 17.58
CA SER A 363 6.86 9.57 17.59
C SER A 363 6.46 10.80 16.78
N ALA A 364 7.23 11.90 16.89
CA ALA A 364 6.99 13.13 16.13
C ALA A 364 7.21 12.93 14.62
N VAL A 365 8.31 12.29 14.22
CA VAL A 365 8.62 12.02 12.81
C VAL A 365 7.60 11.07 12.19
N LEU A 366 7.07 10.11 12.95
CA LEU A 366 6.14 9.11 12.43
C LEU A 366 4.67 9.43 12.69
N GLN A 367 4.35 10.45 13.48
CA GLN A 367 2.99 10.79 13.87
C GLN A 367 2.26 9.57 14.49
N HIS A 368 2.93 8.92 15.45
CA HIS A 368 2.35 7.84 16.24
C HIS A 368 1.51 8.42 17.39
N VAL A 369 0.30 7.88 17.57
CA VAL A 369 -0.58 8.27 18.70
C VAL A 369 -0.28 7.41 19.92
N ASP A 370 0.05 6.14 19.70
CA ASP A 370 0.37 5.16 20.74
C ASP A 370 1.89 5.01 20.88
N ARG A 371 2.37 5.12 22.12
CA ARG A 371 3.78 4.99 22.49
C ARG A 371 4.30 3.56 22.25
N ARG A 372 3.47 2.53 22.41
CA ARG A 372 3.85 1.11 22.25
C ARG A 372 4.37 0.78 20.84
N VAL A 373 3.79 1.41 19.82
CA VAL A 373 4.26 1.27 18.42
C VAL A 373 5.69 1.80 18.24
N THR A 374 6.08 2.77 19.07
CA THR A 374 7.41 3.38 19.03
C THR A 374 8.43 2.49 19.76
N GLU A 375 8.01 1.78 20.82
CA GLU A 375 8.83 0.82 21.58
C GLU A 375 9.25 -0.43 20.77
N GLU A 376 8.39 -0.94 19.88
CA GLU A 376 8.77 -2.04 18.99
C GLU A 376 9.93 -1.65 18.05
N HIS A 377 9.91 -0.42 17.54
CA HIS A 377 10.98 0.10 16.70
C HIS A 377 12.27 0.35 17.48
N TYR A 378 12.16 0.76 18.75
CA TYR A 378 13.29 0.87 19.67
C TYR A 378 14.03 -0.47 19.82
N ASN A 379 13.31 -1.57 20.07
CA ASN A 379 13.92 -2.89 20.24
C ASN A 379 14.73 -3.35 19.00
N HIS A 380 14.23 -3.07 17.80
CA HIS A 380 14.94 -3.35 16.56
C HIS A 380 16.23 -2.52 16.40
N ALA A 381 16.19 -1.25 16.75
CA ALA A 381 17.35 -0.37 16.70
C ALA A 381 18.40 -0.72 17.75
N THR A 382 18.00 -1.10 18.97
CA THR A 382 18.91 -1.56 20.02
C THR A 382 19.66 -2.81 19.59
N SER A 383 18.96 -3.77 18.97
CA SER A 383 19.59 -4.99 18.43
C SER A 383 20.59 -4.69 17.31
N THR A 384 20.24 -3.77 16.41
CA THR A 384 21.12 -3.32 15.31
C THR A 384 22.35 -2.58 15.82
N SER A 385 22.16 -1.68 16.79
CA SER A 385 23.23 -0.89 17.40
C SER A 385 24.18 -1.77 18.20
N ALA A 386 23.66 -2.73 18.97
CA ALA A 386 24.46 -3.72 19.70
C ALA A 386 25.28 -4.59 18.74
N ALA A 387 24.70 -5.05 17.64
CA ALA A 387 25.42 -5.82 16.62
C ALA A 387 26.54 -5.02 15.96
N ARG A 388 26.31 -3.73 15.63
CA ARG A 388 27.36 -2.83 15.10
C ARG A 388 28.49 -2.60 16.11
N GLN A 389 28.16 -2.31 17.36
CA GLN A 389 29.15 -2.13 18.43
C GLN A 389 29.97 -3.40 18.65
N TYR A 390 29.33 -4.57 18.65
CA TYR A 390 30.02 -5.86 18.73
C TYR A 390 30.95 -6.09 17.54
N ALA A 391 30.51 -5.79 16.30
CA ALA A 391 31.34 -5.91 15.12
C ALA A 391 32.58 -5.00 15.17
N GLU A 392 32.45 -3.76 15.67
CA GLU A 392 33.58 -2.86 15.91
C GLU A 392 34.53 -3.39 16.99
N ILE A 393 34.01 -3.96 18.08
CA ILE A 393 34.83 -4.63 19.10
C ILE A 393 35.62 -5.79 18.50
N VAL A 394 34.98 -6.64 17.69
CA VAL A 394 35.63 -7.76 16.99
C VAL A 394 36.68 -7.25 16.00
N LYS A 395 36.38 -6.21 15.23
CA LYS A 395 37.32 -5.60 14.27
C LYS A 395 38.56 -5.04 14.97
N ARG A 396 38.39 -4.32 16.08
CA ARG A 396 39.49 -3.82 16.90
C ARG A 396 40.33 -4.93 17.49
N ARG A 397 39.70 -6.01 17.99
CA ARG A 397 40.42 -7.19 18.50
C ARG A 397 41.20 -7.91 17.41
N ARG A 398 40.64 -8.06 16.21
CA ARG A 398 41.33 -8.68 15.07
C ARG A 398 42.46 -7.82 14.52
N GLY A 399 42.29 -6.51 14.45
CA GLY A 399 43.33 -5.56 14.03
C GLY A 399 44.46 -5.37 15.05
N GLY A 400 44.32 -5.90 16.27
CA GLY A 400 45.36 -5.91 17.30
C GLY A 400 46.23 -7.17 17.32
N PHE A 401 46.07 -8.09 16.36
CA PHE A 401 46.93 -9.27 16.20
C PHE A 401 48.04 -9.10 15.13
N ASP A 402 48.09 -7.95 14.46
CA ASP A 402 49.11 -7.59 13.45
C ASP A 402 50.13 -6.54 13.98
N GLN A 403 50.36 -6.47 15.29
CA GLN A 403 51.44 -5.67 15.90
C GLN A 403 52.43 -6.54 16.67
#